data_AF-A0A3A4UE97-F1
#
_entry.id   AF-A0A3A4UE97-F1
#
_cell.length_a   1.000
_cell.length_b   1.000
_cell.length_c   1.000
_cell.angle_alpha   90.00
_cell.angle_beta   90.00
_cell.angle_gamma   90.00
#
_symmetry.space_group_name_H-M   'P 1'
#
loop_
_entity.id
_entity.type
_entity.pdbx_description
1 polymer ?
#
loop_
_entity_poly.entity_id
_entity_poly.type
_entity_poly.pdbx_seq_one_letter_code
_entity_poly.pdbx_strand_id
1 'polypeptide(L)' 'DLILLDLILPKKDGFEVLKELKSDEHTKAVPVIVLTNLEQSADVEKAIAFGATTYLVKANYSLDELLQKIKSVIG' A
#
# COMPACT_ATOMS: atom_id res chain seq x y z
N ASP A 1 3.39 -7.64 11.82
CA ASP A 1 4.24 -7.19 10.68
C ASP A 1 3.39 -6.74 9.50
N LEU A 2 3.81 -5.72 8.75
CA LEU A 2 3.09 -5.14 7.61
C LEU A 2 4.03 -4.85 6.44
N ILE A 3 3.47 -4.61 5.25
CA ILE A 3 4.22 -4.16 4.07
C ILE A 3 3.80 -2.74 3.69
N LEU A 4 4.78 -1.85 3.52
CA LEU A 4 4.60 -0.56 2.85
C LEU A 4 5.02 -0.73 1.39
N LEU A 5 4.11 -0.45 0.46
CA LEU A 5 4.34 -0.63 -0.97
C LEU A 5 4.22 0.70 -1.72
N ASP A 6 5.26 1.07 -2.46
CA ASP A 6 5.19 2.15 -3.44
C ASP A 6 4.70 1.60 -4.79
N LEU A 7 3.89 2.40 -5.50
CA LEU A 7 3.42 2.08 -6.84
C LEU A 7 4.38 2.58 -7.93
N ILE A 8 5.13 3.65 -7.64
CA ILE A 8 6.12 4.20 -8.56
C ILE A 8 7.44 3.47 -8.32
N LEU A 9 7.66 2.39 -9.06
CA LEU A 9 8.92 1.64 -9.03
C LEU A 9 9.61 1.74 -10.41
N PRO A 10 10.94 1.89 -10.47
CA PRO A 10 11.66 2.14 -11.73
C PRO A 10 11.66 0.96 -12.71
N LYS A 11 11.30 -0.25 -12.26
CA LYS A 11 11.45 -1.48 -13.05
C LYS A 11 10.21 -2.39 -13.06
N LYS A 12 9.21 -2.09 -12.23
CA LYS A 12 8.03 -2.95 -12.03
C LYS A 12 6.82 -2.09 -11.73
N ASP A 13 5.64 -2.52 -12.15
CA ASP A 13 4.40 -1.86 -11.72
C ASP A 13 4.09 -2.30 -10.28
N GLY A 14 4.00 -1.35 -9.34
CA GLY A 14 3.66 -1.70 -7.95
C GLY A 14 2.25 -2.27 -7.80
N PHE A 15 1.33 -2.06 -8.75
CA PHE A 15 0.05 -2.78 -8.76
C PHE A 15 0.23 -4.26 -9.04
N GLU A 16 1.19 -4.65 -9.89
CA GLU A 16 1.53 -6.05 -10.11
C GLU A 16 2.16 -6.67 -8.87
N VAL A 17 3.05 -5.92 -8.20
CA VAL A 17 3.63 -6.35 -6.91
C VAL A 17 2.54 -6.57 -5.87
N LEU A 18 1.56 -5.67 -5.77
CA LEU A 18 0.44 -5.82 -4.84
C LEU A 18 -0.35 -7.10 -5.13
N LYS A 19 -0.65 -7.37 -6.40
CA LYS A 19 -1.35 -8.60 -6.81
C LYS A 19 -0.57 -9.86 -6.46
N GLU A 20 0.72 -9.88 -6.75
CA GLU A 20 1.60 -11.01 -6.40
C GLU A 20 1.60 -11.26 -4.89
N LEU A 21 1.78 -10.21 -4.09
CA LEU A 21 1.76 -10.30 -2.63
C LEU A 21 0.43 -10.82 -2.10
N LYS A 22 -0.69 -10.45 -2.72
CA LYS A 22 -2.02 -10.93 -2.33
C LYS A 22 -2.40 -12.29 -2.90
N SER A 23 -1.70 -12.76 -3.93
CA SER A 23 -1.93 -14.08 -4.53
C SER A 23 -1.05 -15.17 -3.92
N ASP A 24 0.11 -14.81 -3.34
CA ASP A 24 1.00 -15.76 -2.69
C ASP A 24 0.50 -16.17 -1.30
N GLU A 25 0.46 -17.47 -1.01
CA GLU A 25 -0.06 -18.01 0.25
C GLU A 25 0.70 -17.54 1.49
N HIS A 26 1.99 -17.24 1.36
CA HIS A 26 2.83 -16.82 2.47
C HIS A 26 2.64 -15.34 2.80
N THR A 27 2.27 -14.52 1.83
CA THR A 27 2.16 -13.05 2.00
C THR A 27 0.74 -12.52 1.94
N LYS A 28 -0.25 -13.29 1.47
CA LYS A 28 -1.65 -12.83 1.31
C LYS A 28 -2.26 -12.27 2.60
N ALA A 29 -1.91 -12.87 3.73
CA ALA A 29 -2.40 -12.48 5.05
C ALA A 29 -1.72 -11.22 5.60
N VAL A 30 -0.56 -10.83 5.07
CA VAL A 30 0.18 -9.65 5.55
C VAL A 30 -0.55 -8.39 5.08
N PRO A 31 -0.88 -7.44 5.97
CA PRO A 31 -1.50 -6.18 5.56
C PRO A 31 -0.54 -5.37 4.69
N VAL A 32 -1.06 -4.90 3.54
CA VAL A 32 -0.28 -4.09 2.58
C VAL A 32 -0.86 -2.69 2.59
N ILE A 33 -0.04 -1.72 3.01
CA ILE A 33 -0.35 -0.30 2.95
C ILE A 33 0.33 0.25 1.71
N VAL A 34 -0.46 0.75 0.77
CA VAL A 34 0.09 1.48 -0.38
C VAL A 34 0.46 2.88 0.08
N LEU A 35 1.71 3.27 -0.15
CA LEU A 35 2.26 4.58 0.17
C LEU A 35 2.95 5.11 -1.09
N THR A 36 2.31 6.04 -1.81
CA THR A 36 2.75 6.51 -3.15
C THR A 36 2.49 8.00 -3.32
N ASN A 37 3.05 8.63 -4.36
CA ASN A 37 2.71 10.01 -4.75
C ASN A 37 1.54 10.09 -5.76
N LEU A 38 0.98 8.96 -6.19
CA LEU A 38 -0.20 8.95 -7.04
C LEU A 38 -1.45 9.32 -6.22
N GLU A 39 -2.24 10.26 -6.72
CA GLU A 39 -3.41 10.82 -6.00
C GLU A 39 -4.74 10.65 -6.75
N GLN A 40 -4.74 9.98 -7.91
CA GLN A 40 -5.95 9.79 -8.70
C GLN A 40 -6.89 8.81 -8.00
N SER A 41 -8.19 9.13 -7.96
CA SER A 41 -9.20 8.24 -7.36
C SER A 41 -9.20 6.84 -7.97
N ALA A 42 -8.94 6.73 -9.27
CA ALA A 42 -8.85 5.45 -9.96
C ALA A 42 -7.69 4.58 -9.44
N ASP A 43 -6.56 5.17 -9.04
CA ASP A 43 -5.43 4.44 -8.46
C ASP A 43 -5.76 3.90 -7.07
N VAL A 44 -6.50 4.68 -6.29
CA VAL A 44 -7.01 4.27 -4.96
C VAL A 44 -7.97 3.09 -5.10
N GLU A 45 -9.00 3.22 -5.95
CA GLU A 45 -9.98 2.17 -6.20
C GLU A 45 -9.31 0.87 -6.68
N LYS A 46 -8.36 1.00 -7.61
CA LYS A 46 -7.58 -0.14 -8.13
C LYS A 46 -6.75 -0.82 -7.05
N ALA A 47 -6.07 -0.05 -6.19
CA ALA A 47 -5.27 -0.61 -5.10
C ALA A 47 -6.14 -1.37 -4.08
N ILE A 48 -7.27 -0.79 -3.69
CA ILE A 48 -8.21 -1.44 -2.75
C ILE A 48 -8.80 -2.70 -3.39
N ALA A 49 -9.20 -2.65 -4.66
CA ALA A 49 -9.70 -3.83 -5.39
C ALA A 49 -8.66 -4.96 -5.49
N PHE A 50 -7.36 -4.64 -5.49
CA PHE A 50 -6.27 -5.63 -5.49
C PHE A 50 -5.86 -6.08 -4.07
N GLY A 51 -6.58 -5.65 -3.04
CA GLY A 51 -6.41 -6.11 -1.66
C GLY A 51 -5.48 -5.26 -0.80
N ALA A 52 -5.16 -4.03 -1.20
CA ALA A 52 -4.50 -3.10 -0.29
C ALA A 52 -5.38 -2.85 0.94
N THR A 53 -4.77 -2.87 2.12
CA THR A 53 -5.44 -2.57 3.40
C THR A 53 -5.77 -1.08 3.49
N THR A 54 -4.89 -0.23 3.00
CA THR A 54 -5.11 1.21 2.92
C THR A 54 -4.21 1.83 1.86
N TYR A 55 -4.54 3.06 1.47
CA TYR A 55 -3.82 3.84 0.47
C TYR A 55 -3.51 5.22 1.05
N LEU A 56 -2.24 5.62 1.02
CA LEU A 56 -1.74 6.86 1.56
C LEU A 56 -0.94 7.60 0.49
N VAL A 57 -1.27 8.88 0.29
CA VAL A 57 -0.50 9.77 -0.57
C VAL A 57 0.65 10.35 0.23
N LYS A 58 1.90 10.03 -0.11
CA LYS A 58 3.12 10.44 0.64
C LYS A 58 3.16 11.93 0.92
N ALA A 59 2.78 12.76 -0.05
CA ALA A 59 2.77 14.22 0.08
C ALA A 59 1.73 14.75 1.08
N ASN A 60 0.70 13.95 1.42
CA ASN A 60 -0.41 14.37 2.26
C ASN A 60 -0.20 14.05 3.75
N TYR A 61 0.90 13.39 4.11
CA TYR A 61 1.16 12.96 5.48
C TYR A 61 2.56 13.32 5.93
N SER A 62 2.63 13.85 7.15
CA SER A 62 3.88 13.99 7.89
C SER A 62 4.38 12.61 8.34
N LEU A 63 5.67 12.51 8.65
CA LEU A 63 6.26 11.25 9.13
C LEU A 63 5.55 10.75 10.41
N ASP A 64 5.23 11.66 11.34
CA ASP A 64 4.49 11.32 12.56
C ASP A 64 3.08 10.77 12.27
N GLU A 65 2.37 11.35 11.30
CA GLU A 65 1.03 10.89 10.92
C GLU A 65 1.07 9.51 10.26
N LEU A 66 2.07 9.26 9.40
CA LEU A 66 2.31 7.93 8.83
C LEU A 66 2.57 6.89 9.93
N LEU A 67 3.41 7.23 10.92
CA LEU A 67 3.72 6.34 12.04
C LEU A 67 2.48 6.02 12.88
N GLN A 68 1.61 7.01 13.13
CA GLN A 68 0.34 6.77 13.84
C GLN A 68 -0.57 5.83 13.05
N LYS A 69 -0.65 6.02 11.73
CA LYS A 69 -1.47 5.17 10.86
C LYS A 69 -0.97 3.73 10.83
N ILE A 70 0.35 3.55 10.71
CA ILE A 70 1.00 2.24 10.75
C ILE A 70 0.71 1.52 12.06
N LYS A 71 0.86 2.21 13.20
CA LYS A 71 0.56 1.65 14.53
C LYS A 71 -0.89 1.18 14.63
N SER A 72 -1.84 1.97 14.13
CA SER A 72 -3.26 1.61 14.12
C SER A 72 -3.57 0.33 13.31
N VAL A 73 -2.72 -0.06 12.36
CA VAL A 73 -2.90 -1.27 11.55
C VAL A 73 -2.26 -2.50 12.21
N ILE A 74 -1.21 -2.31 13.01
CA ILE A 74 -0.50 -3.40 13.70
C ILE A 74 -1.14 -3.74 15.06
N GLY A 75 -1.80 -2.76 15.70
CA GLY A 75 -2.29 -2.88 17.08
C GLY A 75 -1.34 -2.21 18.06
#